data_AF-A0A4R0NWV1-F1
#
_entry.id   AF-A0A4R0NWV1-F1
#
_cell.length_a   1.000
_cell.length_b   1.000
_cell.length_c   1.000
_cell.angle_alpha   90.00
_cell.angle_beta   90.00
_cell.angle_gamma   90.00
#
_symmetry.space_group_name_H-M   'P 1'
#
loop_
_entity.id
_entity.type
_entity.pdbx_description
1 polymer ?
#
loop_
_entity_poly.entity_id
_entity_poly.type
_entity_poly.pdbx_seq_one_letter_code
_entity_poly.pdbx_strand_id
1 'polypeptide(L)' 'MSGLSDETKHYSVITFLLHQAGKGTRLTLLLRNFPTESIYRHMNLYWKGTLVHLKAFIESGLATSR' A
#
# COMPACT_ATOMS: atom_id res chain seq x y z
N MET A 1 11.15 15.43 13.26
CA MET A 1 11.10 14.04 13.79
C MET A 1 10.06 13.98 14.89
N SER A 2 9.36 12.85 15.05
CA SER A 2 8.26 12.69 16.02
C SER A 2 8.71 12.69 17.48
N GLY A 3 10.00 12.49 17.77
CA GLY A 3 10.53 12.41 19.15
C GLY A 3 10.14 11.13 19.90
N LEU A 4 9.50 10.18 19.22
CA LEU A 4 9.12 8.88 19.77
C LEU A 4 10.28 7.90 19.72
N SER A 5 10.30 6.94 20.65
CA SER A 5 11.23 5.81 20.62
C SER A 5 11.02 4.98 19.35
N ASP A 6 12.09 4.33 18.91
CA ASP A 6 12.05 3.41 17.78
C ASP A 6 11.41 2.07 18.21
N GLU A 7 10.09 2.07 18.34
CA GLU A 7 9.31 0.90 18.74
C GLU A 7 8.23 0.58 17.69
N THR A 8 7.97 -0.71 17.47
CA THR A 8 6.96 -1.19 16.50
C THR A 8 5.59 -0.53 16.67
N LYS A 9 5.21 -0.20 17.91
CA LYS A 9 3.94 0.48 18.23
C LYS A 9 3.84 1.90 17.63
N HIS A 10 4.96 2.52 17.27
CA HIS A 10 5.03 3.86 16.69
C HIS A 10 5.06 3.88 15.17
N TYR A 11 5.10 2.72 14.51
CA TYR A 11 5.11 2.60 13.06
C TYR A 11 3.81 2.04 12.51
N SER A 12 3.31 2.63 11.43
CA SER A 12 2.30 1.95 10.61
C SER A 12 2.97 0.90 9.73
N VAL A 13 2.35 -0.27 9.64
CA VAL A 13 2.86 -1.41 8.87
C VAL A 13 2.07 -1.52 7.58
N ILE A 14 2.78 -1.59 6.45
CA ILE A 14 2.21 -1.78 5.12
C ILE A 14 2.60 -3.17 4.62
N THR A 15 1.62 -3.98 4.25
CA THR A 15 1.81 -5.35 3.76
C THR A 15 1.19 -5.51 2.39
N PHE A 16 1.97 -6.05 1.44
CA PHE A 16 1.52 -6.42 0.11
C PHE A 16 1.35 -7.94 0.06
N LEU A 17 0.13 -8.40 -0.18
CA LEU A 17 -0.19 -9.81 -0.34
C LEU A 17 -0.49 -10.07 -1.81
N LEU A 18 0.30 -10.95 -2.43
CA LEU A 18 0.16 -11.32 -3.82
C LEU A 18 -0.36 -12.75 -3.91
N HIS A 19 -1.45 -12.94 -4.64
CA HIS A 19 -2.02 -14.25 -4.90
C HIS A 19 -2.24 -14.42 -6.40
N GLN A 20 -1.95 -15.62 -6.91
CA GLN A 20 -2.33 -15.97 -8.26
C GLN A 20 -3.86 -15.92 -8.39
N ALA A 21 -4.34 -15.28 -9.45
CA ALA A 21 -5.76 -15.14 -9.75
C ALA A 21 -6.01 -15.36 -11.25
N GLY A 22 -6.18 -16.63 -11.64
CA GLY A 22 -6.36 -17.01 -13.04
C GLY A 22 -5.14 -16.63 -13.89
N LYS A 23 -5.36 -15.78 -14.90
CA LYS A 23 -4.29 -15.26 -15.79
C LYS A 23 -3.58 -14.01 -15.23
N GLY A 24 -3.94 -13.56 -14.04
CA GLY A 24 -3.34 -12.38 -13.42
C GLY A 24 -2.94 -12.61 -11.97
N THR A 25 -2.53 -11.52 -11.32
CA THR A 25 -2.17 -11.49 -9.91
C THR A 25 -3.14 -10.60 -9.16
N ARG A 26 -3.72 -11.11 -8.09
CA ARG A 26 -4.47 -10.29 -7.12
C ARG A 26 -3.48 -9.71 -6.13
N LEU A 27 -3.42 -8.39 -6.07
CA LEU A 27 -2.73 -7.65 -5.02
C LEU A 27 -3.74 -7.20 -3.97
N THR A 28 -3.49 -7.56 -2.71
CA THR A 28 -4.17 -7.02 -1.54
C THR A 28 -3.19 -6.19 -0.74
N LEU A 29 -3.54 -4.92 -0.50
CA LEU A 29 -2.79 -4.01 0.33
C LEU A 29 -3.43 -3.95 1.72
N LEU A 30 -2.63 -4.22 2.75
CA LEU A 30 -3.07 -4.21 4.14
C LEU A 30 -2.21 -3.22 4.93
N LEU A 31 -2.86 -2.23 5.54
CA LEU A 31 -2.22 -1.25 6.42
C LEU A 31 -2.73 -1.45 7.84
N ARG A 32 -1.81 -1.40 8.81
CA ARG A 32 -2.11 -1.57 10.24
C ARG A 32 -1.34 -0.58 11.10
N ASN A 33 -1.76 -0.47 12.36
CA ASN A 33 -1.14 0.36 13.38
C ASN A 33 -1.11 1.86 13.01
N PHE A 34 -2.29 2.41 12.71
CA PHE A 34 -2.46 3.85 12.51
C PHE A 34 -2.50 4.55 13.86
N PRO A 35 -1.63 5.55 14.10
CA PRO A 35 -1.57 6.24 15.39
C PRO A 35 -2.79 7.16 15.61
N THR A 36 -3.47 7.59 14.55
CA THR A 36 -4.73 8.35 14.64
C THR A 36 -5.68 8.00 13.50
N GLU A 37 -6.98 8.26 13.72
CA GLU A 37 -8.03 8.14 12.69
C GLU A 37 -7.78 9.07 11.49
N SER A 38 -7.22 10.27 11.73
CA SER A 38 -6.87 11.19 10.65
C SER A 38 -5.82 10.57 9.71
N ILE A 39 -4.77 9.95 10.28
CA ILE A 39 -3.74 9.28 9.48
C ILE A 39 -4.33 8.10 8.70
N TYR A 40 -5.22 7.32 9.30
CA TYR A 40 -5.96 6.28 8.58
C TYR A 40 -6.70 6.86 7.36
N ARG A 41 -7.48 7.95 7.52
CA ARG A 41 -8.25 8.55 6.42
C ARG A 41 -7.38 9.05 5.28
N HIS A 42 -6.27 9.72 5.60
CA HIS A 42 -5.31 10.18 4.61
C HIS A 42 -4.70 8.99 3.86
N MET A 43 -4.21 7.98 4.58
CA MET A 43 -3.61 6.79 3.97
C MET A 43 -4.61 6.02 3.10
N ASN A 44 -5.86 5.85 3.55
CA ASN A 44 -6.92 5.20 2.78
C ASN A 44 -7.23 5.96 1.48
N LEU A 45 -7.26 7.30 1.52
CA LEU A 45 -7.48 8.12 0.33
C LEU A 45 -6.30 7.98 -0.66
N TYR A 46 -5.07 8.17 -0.18
CA TYR A 46 -3.88 8.11 -1.03
C TYR A 46 -3.72 6.73 -1.67
N TRP A 47 -3.77 5.65 -0.88
CA TRP A 47 -3.54 4.31 -1.39
C TRP A 47 -4.61 3.83 -2.37
N LYS A 48 -5.85 4.30 -2.26
CA LYS A 48 -6.88 4.01 -3.28
C LYS A 48 -6.45 4.53 -4.66
N GLY A 49 -6.01 5.78 -4.74
CA GLY A 49 -5.53 6.36 -6.01
C GLY A 49 -4.24 5.68 -6.49
N THR A 50 -3.28 5.47 -5.57
CA THR A 50 -2.00 4.81 -5.89
C THR A 50 -2.21 3.41 -6.47
N LEU A 51 -3.13 2.60 -5.92
CA LEU A 51 -3.40 1.26 -6.45
C LEU A 51 -4.00 1.29 -7.86
N VAL A 52 -4.81 2.30 -8.19
CA VAL A 52 -5.34 2.49 -9.55
C VAL A 52 -4.20 2.81 -10.53
N HIS A 53 -3.32 3.75 -10.17
CA HIS A 53 -2.16 4.10 -11.00
C HIS A 53 -1.18 2.93 -11.16
N LEU A 54 -0.90 2.20 -10.07
CA LEU A 54 -0.03 1.03 -10.09
C LEU A 54 -0.59 -0.05 -11.03
N LYS A 55 -1.90 -0.33 -10.94
CA LYS A 55 -2.56 -1.27 -11.84
C LYS A 55 -2.42 -0.83 -13.29
N ALA A 56 -2.72 0.42 -13.61
CA ALA A 56 -2.60 0.95 -14.97
C ALA A 56 -1.16 0.88 -15.50
N PHE A 57 -0.18 1.22 -14.67
CA PHE A 57 1.24 1.12 -15.01
C PHE A 57 1.67 -0.31 -15.34
N ILE A 58 1.26 -1.30 -14.54
CA ILE A 58 1.58 -2.71 -14.78
C ILE A 58 0.86 -3.23 -16.03
N GLU A 59 -0.43 -2.95 -16.17
CA GLU A 59 -1.27 -3.49 -17.24
C GLU A 59 -1.03 -2.83 -18.61
N SER A 60 -0.50 -1.60 -18.63
CA SER A 60 -0.07 -0.94 -19.87
C SER A 60 1.22 -1.51 -20.47
N GLY A 61 1.88 -2.45 -19.78
CA GLY A 61 3.16 -3.03 -20.22
C GLY A 61 4.38 -2.12 -19.98
N LEU A 62 4.18 -0.91 -19.44
CA LEU A 62 5.26 0.01 -19.03
C LEU A 62 6.11 -0.53 -17.88
N ALA A 63 5.59 -1.49 -17.12
CA ALA A 63 6.38 -2.20 -16.10
C ALA A 63 7.42 -3.17 -16.69
N THR A 64 7.32 -3.51 -17.98
CA THR A 64 8.14 -4.56 -18.63
C THR A 64 9.15 -3.97 -19.63
N SER A 65 9.21 -2.64 -19.79
CA SER A 65 10.29 -1.99 -20.55
C SER A 65 11.57 -2.04 -19.72
N ARG A 66 12.39 -3.06 -19.98
CA ARG A 66 13.78 -3.17 -19.52
C ARG A 66 14.66 -2.10 -20.15
#